data_AF-H1YXF9-F1
#
_entry.id   AF-H1YXF9-F1
#
_cell.length_a   1.000
_cell.length_b   1.000
_cell.length_c   1.000
_cell.angle_alpha   90.00
_cell.angle_beta   90.00
_cell.angle_gamma   90.00
#
_symmetry.space_group_name_H-M   'P 1'
#
loop_
_entity.id
_entity.type
_entity.pdbx_description
1 polymer ?
#
loop_
_entity_poly.entity_id
_entity_poly.type
_entity_poly.pdbx_seq_one_letter_code
_entity_poly.pdbx_strand_id
1 'polypeptide(L)' 'MEDIIIGLAAVIIFFIVGFIAGYYIMSYYFSRRFKSAIERCRDDDSFEPIIDEMQEIA' A
#
# COMPACT_ATOMS: atom_id res chain seq x y z
N MET A 1 -2.16 0.77 -38.44
CA MET A 1 -2.40 1.85 -37.46
C MET A 1 -3.29 1.37 -36.33
N GLU A 2 -4.40 0.68 -36.61
CA GLU A 2 -5.26 0.05 -35.59
C GLU A 2 -4.51 -0.89 -34.64
N ASP A 3 -3.67 -1.80 -35.16
CA ASP A 3 -2.93 -2.75 -34.32
C ASP A 3 -2.02 -2.07 -33.29
N ILE A 4 -1.44 -0.92 -33.67
CA ILE A 4 -0.58 -0.11 -32.78
C ILE A 4 -1.43 0.52 -31.67
N ILE A 5 -2.62 1.03 -32.01
CA ILE A 5 -3.55 1.63 -31.05
C ILE A 5 -4.05 0.57 -30.06
N ILE A 6 -4.41 -0.62 -30.55
CA ILE A 6 -4.86 -1.74 -29.71
C ILE A 6 -3.74 -2.19 -28.77
N GLY A 7 -2.52 -2.34 -29.29
CA GLY A 7 -1.35 -2.71 -28.48
C GLY A 7 -1.05 -1.68 -27.38
N LEU A 8 -1.08 -0.38 -27.71
CA LEU A 8 -0.89 0.69 -26.75
C LEU A 8 -1.99 0.70 -25.67
N ALA A 9 -3.24 0.55 -26.09
CA ALA A 9 -4.38 0.50 -25.17
C ALA A 9 -4.26 -0.67 -24.17
N ALA A 10 -3.84 -1.85 -24.64
CA ALA A 10 -3.62 -3.00 -23.76
C ALA A 10 -2.54 -2.70 -22.71
N VAL A 11 -1.40 -2.13 -23.12
CA VAL A 11 -0.30 -1.77 -22.19
C VAL A 11 -0.77 -0.79 -21.12
N ILE A 12 -1.51 0.25 -21.52
CA ILE A 12 -2.05 1.24 -20.57
C ILE A 12 -3.00 0.57 -19.57
N ILE A 13 -3.88 -0.31 -20.03
CA ILE A 13 -4.82 -1.03 -19.16
C ILE A 13 -4.07 -1.91 -18.16
N PHE A 14 -3.11 -2.72 -18.62
CA PHE A 14 -2.33 -3.58 -17.72
C PHE A 14 -1.52 -2.76 -16.71
N PHE A 15 -0.98 -1.62 -17.13
CA PHE A 15 -0.27 -0.71 -16.23
C PHE A 15 -1.19 -0.16 -15.15
N ILE A 16 -2.38 0.33 -15.51
CA ILE A 16 -3.37 0.85 -14.56
C ILE A 16 -3.80 -0.24 -13.57
N VAL A 17 -4.10 -1.45 -14.08
CA VAL A 17 -4.51 -2.58 -13.23
C VAL A 17 -3.38 -2.96 -12.25
N GLY A 18 -2.14 -3.05 -12.74
CA GLY A 18 -0.99 -3.34 -11.90
C GLY A 18 -0.73 -2.27 -10.85
N PHE A 19 -0.88 -0.99 -11.22
CA PHE A 19 -0.73 0.14 -10.30
C PHE A 19 -1.79 0.12 -9.19
N ILE A 20 -3.06 -0.06 -9.56
CA ILE A 20 -4.17 -0.17 -8.60
C ILE A 20 -3.97 -1.37 -7.68
N ALA A 21 -3.65 -2.55 -8.23
CA ALA A 21 -3.40 -3.75 -7.45
C ALA A 21 -2.22 -3.57 -6.47
N GLY A 22 -1.11 -2.98 -6.94
CA GLY A 22 0.04 -2.65 -6.10
C GLY A 22 -0.32 -1.69 -4.97
N TYR A 23 -1.10 -0.64 -5.26
CA TYR A 23 -1.60 0.29 -4.25
C TYR A 23 -2.43 -0.42 -3.18
N TYR A 24 -3.36 -1.30 -3.57
CA TYR A 24 -4.18 -2.05 -2.61
C TYR A 24 -3.35 -3.03 -1.77
N ILE A 25 -2.38 -3.73 -2.37
CA ILE A 25 -1.51 -4.65 -1.64
C ILE A 25 -0.69 -3.88 -0.59
N MET A 26 -0.07 -2.78 -1.00
CA MET A 26 0.73 -1.94 -0.11
C MET A 26 -0.15 -1.32 0.98
N SER A 27 -1.30 -0.76 0.61
CA SER A 27 -2.24 -0.19 1.58
C SER A 27 -2.72 -1.25 2.57
N TYR A 28 -3.07 -2.46 2.14
CA TYR A 28 -3.47 -3.52 3.06
C TYR A 28 -2.35 -3.94 3.99
N TYR A 29 -1.13 -4.12 3.46
CA TYR A 29 0.05 -4.48 4.24
C TYR A 29 0.36 -3.43 5.31
N PHE A 30 0.45 -2.15 4.92
CA PHE A 30 0.70 -1.05 5.84
C PHE A 30 -0.45 -0.84 6.81
N SER A 31 -1.71 -0.84 6.35
CA SER A 31 -2.86 -0.67 7.24
C SER A 31 -2.95 -1.78 8.28
N ARG A 32 -2.60 -3.03 7.95
CA ARG A 32 -2.57 -4.13 8.93
C ARG A 32 -1.49 -3.93 9.98
N ARG A 33 -0.30 -3.49 9.56
CA ARG A 33 0.84 -3.21 10.44
C ARG A 33 0.56 -2.01 11.37
N PHE A 34 0.11 -0.90 10.80
CA PHE A 34 -0.30 0.29 11.56
C PHE A 34 -1.48 0.02 12.51
N LYS A 35 -2.45 -0.80 12.10
CA LYS A 35 -3.57 -1.18 12.98
C LYS A 35 -3.09 -1.96 14.21
N SER A 36 -2.13 -2.86 14.03
CA SER A 36 -1.52 -3.58 15.15
C SER A 36 -0.75 -2.65 16.09
N ALA A 37 -0.06 -1.63 15.55
CA ALA A 37 0.63 -0.63 16.35
C ALA A 37 -0.35 0.23 17.16
N ILE A 38 -1.47 0.63 16.54
CA ILE A 38 -2.54 1.40 17.19
C ILE A 38 -3.21 0.60 18.32
N GLU A 39 -3.45 -0.69 18.12
CA GLU A 39 -3.99 -1.57 19.18
C GLU A 39 -3.04 -1.63 20.38
N ARG A 40 -1.72 -1.74 20.16
CA ARG A 40 -0.72 -1.67 21.22
C ARG A 40 -0.68 -0.32 21.92
N CYS A 41 -0.80 0.78 21.18
CA CYS A 41 -0.85 2.11 21.79
C CYS A 41 -2.05 2.29 22.72
N ARG A 42 -3.19 1.67 22.40
CA ARG A 42 -4.38 1.70 23.24
C ARG A 42 -4.20 0.86 24.50
N ASP A 43 -3.54 -0.28 24.40
CA ASP A 43 -3.35 -1.20 25.53
C ASP A 43 -2.25 -0.70 26.49
N ASP A 44 -1.19 -0.09 25.97
CA ASP A 44 -0.06 0.43 26.75
C ASP A 44 -0.22 1.91 27.17
N ASP A 45 -1.33 2.56 26.78
CA ASP A 45 -1.59 4.01 26.95
C ASP A 45 -0.40 4.89 26.54
N SER A 46 0.31 4.48 25.49
CA SER A 46 1.57 5.08 25.03
C SER A 46 1.63 5.11 23.50
N PHE A 47 2.14 6.20 22.93
CA PHE A 47 2.33 6.36 21.47
C PHE A 47 3.65 5.78 20.95
N GLU A 48 4.51 5.28 21.85
CA GLU A 48 5.82 4.71 21.54
C GLU A 48 5.76 3.56 20.51
N PRO A 49 4.80 2.61 20.55
CA PRO A 49 4.68 1.55 19.55
C PRO A 49 4.46 2.03 18.10
N ILE A 50 3.82 3.18 17.90
CA ILE A 50 3.64 3.77 16.56
C ILE A 50 4.94 4.45 16.11
N ILE A 51 5.66 5.10 17.03
CA ILE A 51 6.92 5.79 16.72
C ILE A 51 8.00 4.79 16.31
N ASP A 52 8.12 3.68 17.02
CA ASP A 52 9.06 2.59 16.68
C ASP A 52 8.77 2.01 15.30
N GLU A 53 7.49 1.77 15.01
CA GLU A 53 7.04 1.29 13.70
C GLU A 53 7.35 2.27 12.56
N MET A 54 7.28 3.57 12.81
CA MET A 54 7.67 4.59 11.82
C MET A 54 9.19 4.69 11.65
N GLN A 55 9.97 4.42 12.69
CA GLN A 55 11.44 4.41 12.64
C GLN A 55 11.99 3.17 11.91
N GLU A 56 11.34 2.02 11.99
CA GLU A 56 11.75 0.82 11.22
C GLU A 56 11.57 0.96 9.70
N ILE A 57 10.76 1.94 9.25
CA ILE A 57 10.45 2.17 7.83
C ILE A 57 11.30 3.32 7.23
N ALA A 58 11.92 4.15 8.08
CA ALA A 58 12.72 5.32 7.68
C ALA A 58 14.20 4.97 7.42
#